data_AF-A0AA40A7H9-F1
#
_entry.id   AF-A0AA40A7H9-F1
#
_cell.length_a   1.000
_cell.length_b   1.000
_cell.length_c   1.000
_cell.angle_alpha   90.00
_cell.angle_beta   90.00
_cell.angle_gamma   90.00
#
_symmetry.space_group_name_H-M   'P 1'
#
loop_
_entity.id
_entity.type
_entity.pdbx_description
1 polymer ?
#
loop_
_entity_poly.entity_id
_entity_poly.type
_entity_poly.pdbx_seq_one_letter_code
_entity_poly.pdbx_strand_id
1 'polypeptide(L)'
;MDETRTKKSTQPQTSPDPAPSPCQARNPVPNARWYGWPDCTICTACFASFGADTALAAAMPLQNYFVADATPCDMYSPRQRARYLAACTGEGTVEDLLAASRERSAVWLETVPAIIMLGAEAERLAGEAEVLAASARVNRLLEAYAGMGSLGDETREEYGTESGVVHRSWDGVVMEREETEAEALREAAGDAHVGAEMTRMEAKWAEVE
;
A
#
# COMPACT_ATOMS: atom_id res chain seq x y z
N MET A 1 -24.41 -46.06 27.33
CA MET A 1 -24.25 -46.46 25.91
C MET A 1 -24.77 -45.28 25.10
N ASP A 2 -24.10 -44.13 25.12
CA ASP A 2 -22.74 -43.79 24.70
C ASP A 2 -22.60 -43.79 23.17
N GLU A 3 -22.71 -42.61 22.56
CA GLU A 3 -22.32 -42.33 21.17
C GLU A 3 -21.93 -40.83 21.04
N THR A 4 -20.77 -40.45 21.58
CA THR A 4 -20.10 -39.19 21.17
C THR A 4 -19.30 -39.44 19.90
N ARG A 5 -19.84 -38.99 18.75
CA ARG A 5 -19.16 -39.00 17.45
C ARG A 5 -18.14 -37.86 17.38
N THR A 6 -16.92 -38.12 17.81
CA THR A 6 -15.78 -37.22 17.65
C THR A 6 -15.44 -37.08 16.16
N LYS A 7 -15.78 -35.94 15.55
CA LYS A 7 -15.31 -35.59 14.20
C LYS A 7 -13.83 -35.19 14.30
N LYS A 8 -12.94 -36.13 14.05
CA LYS A 8 -11.52 -35.87 13.80
C LYS A 8 -11.43 -35.11 12.48
N SER A 9 -11.07 -33.83 12.55
CA SER A 9 -10.78 -33.02 11.36
C SER A 9 -9.51 -33.59 10.71
N THR A 10 -9.70 -34.36 9.64
CA THR A 10 -8.60 -34.93 8.85
C THR A 10 -8.04 -33.82 7.97
N GLN A 11 -6.84 -33.33 8.31
CA GLN A 11 -6.07 -32.48 7.40
C GLN A 11 -5.62 -33.29 6.17
N PRO A 12 -5.79 -32.79 4.94
CA PRO A 12 -5.12 -33.36 3.79
C PRO A 12 -3.64 -32.92 3.78
N GLN A 13 -2.74 -33.88 3.95
CA GLN A 13 -1.34 -33.81 3.50
C GLN A 13 -1.22 -34.77 2.30
N THR A 14 -0.48 -34.56 1.21
CA THR A 14 0.89 -34.07 1.05
C THR A 14 1.13 -33.68 -0.43
N SER A 15 1.73 -32.52 -0.65
CA SER A 15 2.62 -32.25 -1.79
C SER A 15 3.93 -31.74 -1.19
N PRO A 16 5.11 -32.02 -1.79
CA PRO A 16 6.36 -31.49 -1.27
C PRO A 16 6.25 -29.97 -1.18
N ASP A 17 6.38 -29.44 0.04
CA ASP A 17 6.23 -28.02 0.27
C ASP A 17 7.29 -27.28 -0.57
N PRO A 18 6.88 -26.29 -1.39
CA PRO A 18 7.85 -25.45 -2.09
C PRO A 18 8.76 -24.80 -1.05
N ALA A 19 10.02 -24.58 -1.41
CA ALA A 19 10.97 -23.89 -0.55
C ALA A 19 10.34 -22.61 0.03
N PRO A 20 10.55 -22.32 1.34
CA PRO A 20 9.88 -21.20 1.98
C PRO A 20 10.21 -19.90 1.23
N SER A 21 9.17 -19.22 0.74
CA SER A 21 9.33 -17.89 0.13
C SER A 21 9.80 -16.90 1.20
N PRO A 22 10.61 -15.88 0.84
CA PRO A 22 11.04 -14.88 1.80
C PRO A 22 9.82 -14.18 2.44
N CYS A 23 9.98 -13.73 3.68
CA CYS A 23 8.92 -13.03 4.39
C CYS A 23 8.52 -11.76 3.63
N GLN A 24 7.24 -11.65 3.27
CA GLN A 24 6.69 -10.49 2.54
C GLN A 24 6.43 -9.27 3.45
N ALA A 25 7.09 -9.23 4.61
CA ALA A 25 6.89 -8.25 5.66
C ALA A 25 5.40 -7.98 5.93
N ARG A 26 4.99 -6.72 5.79
CA ARG A 26 3.62 -6.24 6.02
C ARG A 26 2.65 -6.56 4.89
N ASN A 27 3.10 -7.09 3.76
CA ASN A 27 2.23 -7.37 2.62
C ASN A 27 1.43 -8.65 2.91
N PRO A 28 0.09 -8.59 2.87
CA PRO A 28 -0.75 -9.76 3.06
C PRO A 28 -0.54 -10.77 1.92
N VAL A 29 -0.40 -12.05 2.27
CA VAL A 29 -0.20 -13.13 1.31
C VAL A 29 -1.40 -14.08 1.35
N PRO A 30 -2.18 -14.22 0.25
CA PRO A 30 -3.28 -15.17 0.17
C PRO A 30 -2.78 -16.58 -0.14
N ASN A 31 -3.63 -17.58 0.13
CA ASN A 31 -3.39 -18.99 -0.21
C ASN A 31 -2.03 -19.51 0.27
N ALA A 32 -1.65 -19.15 1.50
CA ALA A 32 -0.34 -19.44 2.06
C ALA A 32 -0.44 -20.37 3.28
N ARG A 33 0.69 -20.97 3.65
CA ARG A 33 0.82 -21.77 4.87
C ARG A 33 1.42 -20.94 6.00
N TRP A 34 0.87 -21.14 7.20
CA TRP A 34 1.18 -20.34 8.38
C TRP A 34 1.39 -21.20 9.61
N TYR A 35 2.24 -20.70 10.50
CA TYR A 35 2.41 -21.16 11.88
C TYR A 35 1.89 -20.10 12.84
N GLY A 36 1.79 -20.41 14.14
CA GLY A 36 1.32 -19.44 15.13
C GLY A 36 -0.10 -19.67 15.59
N TRP A 37 -0.80 -18.56 15.81
CA TRP A 37 -2.19 -18.50 16.23
C TRP A 37 -3.01 -17.78 15.16
N PRO A 38 -4.33 -17.99 15.12
CA PRO A 38 -5.20 -17.23 14.20
C PRO A 38 -5.00 -15.72 14.30
N ASP A 39 -4.76 -15.23 15.53
CA ASP A 39 -4.51 -13.82 15.82
C ASP A 39 -3.04 -13.40 15.74
N CYS A 40 -2.10 -14.31 15.46
CA CYS A 40 -0.67 -14.00 15.38
C CYS A 40 0.04 -15.05 14.52
N THR A 41 0.17 -14.75 13.24
CA THR A 41 0.65 -15.67 12.22
C THR A 41 2.14 -15.52 11.93
N ILE A 42 2.78 -16.64 11.61
CA ILE A 42 4.21 -16.71 11.31
C ILE A 42 4.35 -17.38 9.95
N CYS A 43 4.92 -16.67 8.97
CA CYS A 43 5.16 -17.25 7.66
C CYS A 43 6.21 -18.36 7.73
N THR A 44 6.24 -19.24 6.73
CA THR A 44 7.17 -20.39 6.69
C THR A 44 8.63 -19.97 6.79
N ALA A 45 9.04 -18.85 6.19
CA ALA A 45 10.42 -18.34 6.30
C ALA A 45 10.75 -17.81 7.71
N CYS A 46 9.84 -17.10 8.38
CA CYS A 46 10.06 -16.64 9.74
C CYS A 46 10.10 -17.83 10.72
N PHE A 47 9.20 -18.80 10.54
CA PHE A 47 9.19 -20.00 11.36
C PHE A 47 10.48 -20.81 11.18
N ALA A 48 10.91 -21.06 9.95
CA ALA A 48 12.15 -21.78 9.67
C ALA A 48 13.42 -21.05 10.16
N SER A 49 13.42 -19.72 10.16
CA SER A 49 14.61 -18.94 10.54
C SER A 49 14.82 -18.77 12.05
N PHE A 50 13.74 -18.70 12.84
CA PHE A 50 13.88 -18.59 14.30
C PHE A 50 12.78 -19.28 15.11
N GLY A 51 11.59 -19.51 14.54
CA GLY A 51 10.45 -20.06 15.29
C GLY A 51 10.55 -21.55 15.58
N ALA A 52 11.18 -22.34 14.71
CA ALA A 52 11.16 -23.81 14.76
C ALA A 52 11.75 -24.39 16.04
N ASP A 53 12.83 -23.79 16.56
CA ASP A 53 13.57 -24.29 17.73
C ASP A 53 13.16 -23.60 19.05
N THR A 54 11.96 -23.02 19.11
CA THR A 54 11.49 -22.26 20.26
C THR A 54 10.54 -23.07 21.15
N ALA A 55 10.44 -22.71 22.44
CA ALA A 55 9.58 -23.41 23.40
C ALA A 55 8.10 -23.41 23.00
N LEU A 56 7.64 -22.38 22.29
CA LEU A 56 6.27 -22.26 21.82
C LEU A 56 6.01 -22.98 20.49
N ALA A 57 7.05 -23.47 19.79
CA ALA A 57 6.94 -24.04 18.45
C ALA A 57 5.89 -25.16 18.38
N ALA A 58 5.87 -26.07 19.36
CA ALA A 58 4.92 -27.18 19.42
C ALA A 58 3.54 -26.79 20.00
N ALA A 59 3.45 -25.67 20.71
CA ALA A 59 2.23 -25.22 21.38
C ALA A 59 1.30 -24.41 20.45
N MET A 60 1.81 -23.95 19.30
CA MET A 60 1.04 -23.19 18.32
C MET A 60 -0.06 -24.04 17.68
N PRO A 61 -1.32 -23.56 17.62
CA PRO A 61 -2.42 -24.30 16.98
C PRO A 61 -2.29 -24.34 15.46
N LEU A 62 -1.71 -23.31 14.84
CA LEU A 62 -1.38 -23.33 13.41
C LEU A 62 -0.02 -24.00 13.24
N GLN A 63 -0.03 -25.14 12.57
CA GLN A 63 1.16 -25.94 12.26
C GLN A 63 1.19 -26.18 10.76
N ASN A 64 1.95 -25.35 10.03
CA ASN A 64 1.99 -25.34 8.56
C ASN A 64 0.57 -25.30 7.94
N TYR A 65 -0.34 -24.54 8.58
CA TYR A 65 -1.77 -24.54 8.29
C TYR A 65 -2.07 -23.66 7.08
N PHE A 66 -2.89 -24.15 6.15
CA PHE A 66 -3.26 -23.39 4.96
C PHE A 66 -4.35 -22.36 5.28
N VAL A 67 -4.08 -21.10 4.96
CA VAL A 67 -5.03 -19.99 5.07
C VAL A 67 -5.25 -19.42 3.67
N ALA A 68 -6.51 -19.39 3.24
CA ALA A 68 -6.90 -18.85 1.94
C ALA A 68 -6.85 -17.32 1.92
N ASP A 69 -7.29 -16.70 3.03
CA ASP A 69 -7.33 -15.26 3.19
C ASP A 69 -5.93 -14.63 3.11
N ALA A 70 -5.89 -13.39 2.65
CA ALA A 70 -4.65 -12.63 2.60
C ALA A 70 -4.26 -12.18 4.01
N THR A 71 -3.19 -12.77 4.56
CA THR A 71 -2.72 -12.50 5.92
C THR A 71 -1.28 -12.00 5.90
N PRO A 72 -0.91 -10.95 6.67
CA PRO A 72 0.48 -10.53 6.82
C PRO A 72 1.19 -11.38 7.90
N CYS A 73 2.52 -11.47 7.83
CA CYS A 73 3.29 -12.12 8.88
C CYS A 73 3.39 -11.23 10.12
N ASP A 74 3.25 -11.77 11.32
CA ASP A 74 3.46 -11.00 12.55
C ASP A 74 4.95 -10.85 12.91
N MET A 75 5.77 -11.80 12.46
CA MET A 75 7.15 -11.92 12.90
C MET A 75 8.16 -11.13 12.05
N TYR A 76 7.70 -10.33 11.07
CA TYR A 76 8.58 -9.34 10.45
C TYR A 76 8.90 -8.19 11.39
N SER A 77 7.98 -7.86 12.32
CA SER A 77 8.15 -6.78 13.28
C SER A 77 9.18 -7.18 14.34
N PRO A 78 10.28 -6.43 14.50
CA PRO A 78 11.28 -6.70 15.54
C PRO A 78 10.67 -6.69 16.94
N ARG A 79 9.72 -5.78 17.20
CA ARG A 79 9.06 -5.67 18.50
C ARG A 79 8.13 -6.84 18.77
N GLN A 80 7.37 -7.29 17.77
CA GLN A 80 6.53 -8.48 17.93
C GLN A 80 7.37 -9.74 18.12
N ARG A 81 8.51 -9.84 17.43
CA ARG A 81 9.48 -10.92 17.65
C ARG A 81 10.05 -10.90 19.07
N ALA A 82 10.34 -9.72 19.62
CA ALA A 82 10.79 -9.60 21.01
C ALA A 82 9.73 -10.12 22.01
N ARG A 83 8.45 -9.78 21.80
CA ARG A 83 7.34 -10.33 22.60
C ARG A 83 7.24 -11.85 22.49
N TYR A 84 7.38 -12.39 21.28
CA TYR A 84 7.35 -13.84 21.05
C TYR A 84 8.48 -14.55 21.82
N LEU A 85 9.69 -13.98 21.77
CA LEU A 85 10.83 -14.54 22.50
C LEU A 85 10.67 -14.43 24.02
N ALA A 86 10.13 -13.31 24.53
CA ALA A 86 9.82 -13.16 25.95
C ALA A 86 8.80 -14.21 26.42
N ALA A 87 7.79 -14.51 25.61
CA ALA A 87 6.85 -15.60 25.91
C ALA A 87 7.51 -16.98 25.87
N CYS A 88 8.54 -17.17 25.04
CA CYS A 88 9.32 -18.42 25.01
C CYS A 88 10.20 -18.61 26.25
N THR A 89 10.71 -17.53 26.84
CA THR A 89 11.58 -17.58 28.04
C THR A 89 10.82 -17.51 29.35
N GLY A 90 9.51 -17.22 29.31
CA GLY A 90 8.66 -17.02 30.49
C GLY A 90 8.73 -15.61 31.08
N GLU A 91 9.40 -14.67 30.41
CA GLU A 91 9.43 -13.24 30.76
C GLU A 91 8.14 -12.50 30.33
N GLY A 92 7.31 -13.15 29.52
CA GLY A 92 5.96 -12.69 29.15
C GLY A 92 5.02 -13.87 28.92
N THR A 93 3.77 -13.58 28.55
CA THR A 93 2.76 -14.61 28.27
C THR A 93 2.41 -14.68 26.78
N VAL A 94 1.86 -15.83 26.35
CA VAL A 94 1.29 -15.96 25.00
C VAL A 94 0.11 -15.01 24.85
N GLU A 95 -0.68 -14.82 25.90
CA GLU A 95 -1.81 -13.91 25.92
C GLU A 95 -1.39 -12.46 25.64
N ASP A 96 -0.27 -11.99 26.21
CA ASP A 96 0.29 -10.67 25.95
C ASP A 96 0.73 -10.52 24.48
N LEU A 97 1.37 -11.56 23.92
CA LEU A 97 1.74 -11.61 22.51
C LEU A 97 0.51 -11.47 21.60
N LEU A 98 -0.54 -12.24 21.88
CA LEU A 98 -1.77 -12.24 21.09
C LEU A 98 -2.55 -10.93 21.25
N ALA A 99 -2.57 -10.34 22.44
CA ALA A 99 -3.17 -9.03 22.67
C ALA A 99 -2.47 -7.95 21.84
N ALA A 100 -1.13 -7.92 21.87
CA ALA A 100 -0.34 -6.99 21.08
C ALA A 100 -0.51 -7.20 19.56
N SER A 101 -0.64 -8.45 19.11
CA SER A 101 -0.89 -8.71 17.69
C SER A 101 -2.27 -8.22 17.25
N ARG A 102 -3.34 -8.50 18.03
CA ARG A 102 -4.69 -7.97 17.73
C ARG A 102 -4.73 -6.45 17.66
N GLU A 103 -4.08 -5.77 18.60
CA GLU A 103 -3.95 -4.31 18.58
C GLU A 103 -3.27 -3.83 17.29
N ARG A 104 -2.14 -4.47 16.94
CA ARG A 104 -1.41 -4.15 15.71
C ARG A 104 -2.26 -4.38 14.46
N SER A 105 -2.99 -5.49 14.37
CA SER A 105 -3.89 -5.77 13.25
C SER A 105 -5.03 -4.74 13.16
N ALA A 106 -5.59 -4.32 14.29
CA ALA A 106 -6.62 -3.28 14.31
C ALA A 106 -6.11 -1.94 13.79
N VAL A 107 -4.91 -1.53 14.22
CA VAL A 107 -4.28 -0.29 13.72
C VAL A 107 -3.92 -0.42 12.25
N TRP A 108 -3.35 -1.56 11.82
CA TRP A 108 -3.03 -1.79 10.41
C TRP A 108 -4.25 -1.63 9.51
N LEU A 109 -5.41 -2.21 9.89
CA LEU A 109 -6.66 -2.12 9.14
C LEU A 109 -7.16 -0.69 9.01
N GLU A 110 -6.89 0.15 10.00
CA GLU A 110 -7.29 1.56 10.01
C GLU A 110 -6.33 2.44 9.19
N THR A 111 -5.03 2.16 9.21
CA THR A 111 -4.01 3.10 8.70
C THR A 111 -3.42 2.69 7.36
N VAL A 112 -2.90 1.46 7.24
CA VAL A 112 -2.02 1.09 6.11
C VAL A 112 -2.76 1.10 4.75
N PRO A 113 -3.97 0.52 4.62
CA PRO A 113 -4.74 0.64 3.38
C PRO A 113 -5.05 2.08 2.99
N ALA A 114 -5.38 2.94 3.97
CA ALA A 114 -5.69 4.34 3.73
C ALA A 114 -4.46 5.12 3.24
N ILE A 115 -3.29 4.91 3.85
CA ILE A 115 -2.02 5.49 3.39
C ILE A 115 -1.72 5.09 1.94
N ILE A 116 -1.88 3.81 1.60
CA ILE A 116 -1.63 3.31 0.24
C ILE A 116 -2.59 3.97 -0.76
N MET A 117 -3.88 4.07 -0.42
CA MET A 117 -4.89 4.68 -1.29
C MET A 117 -4.63 6.17 -1.51
N LEU A 118 -4.33 6.92 -0.44
CA LEU A 118 -4.03 8.35 -0.53
C LEU A 118 -2.76 8.62 -1.32
N GLY A 119 -1.71 7.82 -1.11
CA GLY A 119 -0.46 7.93 -1.86
C GLY A 119 -0.66 7.63 -3.35
N ALA A 120 -1.42 6.58 -3.69
CA ALA A 120 -1.71 6.22 -5.08
C ALA A 120 -2.53 7.30 -5.80
N GLU A 121 -3.48 7.93 -5.09
CA GLU A 121 -4.27 9.02 -5.65
C GLU A 121 -3.42 10.28 -5.89
N ALA A 122 -2.56 10.64 -4.92
CA ALA A 122 -1.63 11.76 -5.08
C ALA A 122 -0.67 11.52 -6.27
N GLU A 123 -0.16 10.30 -6.43
CA GLU A 123 0.69 9.92 -7.57
C GLU A 123 -0.07 10.01 -8.90
N ARG A 124 -1.33 9.55 -8.95
CA ARG A 124 -2.19 9.67 -10.15
C ARG A 124 -2.40 11.12 -10.56
N LEU A 125 -2.77 11.99 -9.62
CA LEU A 125 -2.98 13.41 -9.86
C LEU A 125 -1.70 14.10 -10.35
N ALA A 126 -0.55 13.77 -9.75
CA ALA A 126 0.74 14.28 -10.19
C ALA A 126 1.08 13.84 -11.62
N GLY A 127 0.81 12.58 -11.97
CA GLY A 127 0.99 12.05 -13.32
C GLY A 127 0.12 12.74 -14.35
N GLU A 128 -1.17 12.97 -14.06
CA GLU A 128 -2.08 13.70 -14.94
C GLU A 128 -1.62 15.14 -15.17
N ALA A 129 -1.17 15.83 -14.12
CA ALA A 129 -0.60 17.16 -14.24
C ALA A 129 0.67 17.21 -15.09
N GLU A 130 1.52 16.19 -15.01
CA GLU A 130 2.73 16.08 -15.84
C GLU A 130 2.38 15.90 -17.31
N VAL A 131 1.42 15.04 -17.63
CA VAL A 131 0.96 14.81 -19.01
C VAL A 131 0.40 16.09 -19.62
N LEU A 132 -0.48 16.82 -18.91
CA LEU A 132 -1.05 18.07 -19.39
C LEU A 132 0.01 19.15 -19.61
N ALA A 133 0.94 19.32 -18.67
CA ALA A 133 2.03 20.28 -18.86
C ALA A 133 3.00 19.86 -19.97
N ALA A 134 3.21 18.57 -20.19
CA ALA A 134 3.98 18.09 -21.34
C ALA A 134 3.26 18.40 -22.67
N SER A 135 1.95 18.20 -22.73
CA SER A 135 1.10 18.58 -23.89
C SER A 135 1.24 20.06 -24.21
N ALA A 136 1.02 20.94 -23.23
CA ALA A 136 1.15 22.38 -23.39
C ALA A 136 2.56 22.80 -23.86
N ARG A 137 3.63 22.18 -23.33
CA ARG A 137 5.01 22.43 -23.79
C ARG A 137 5.22 22.06 -25.26
N VAL A 138 4.68 20.92 -25.71
CA VAL A 138 4.79 20.49 -27.10
C VAL A 138 4.01 21.43 -28.01
N ASN A 139 2.79 21.79 -27.63
CA ASN A 139 1.94 22.69 -28.40
C ASN A 139 2.60 24.08 -28.55
N ARG A 140 3.23 24.62 -27.49
CA ARG A 140 3.98 25.90 -27.58
C ARG A 140 5.14 25.81 -28.57
N LEU A 141 5.86 24.69 -28.61
CA LEU A 141 6.92 24.49 -29.60
C LEU A 141 6.37 24.46 -31.02
N LEU A 142 5.25 23.76 -31.24
CA LEU A 142 4.59 23.68 -32.54
C LEU A 142 4.12 25.05 -33.02
N GLU A 143 3.51 25.86 -32.16
CA GLU A 143 3.14 27.24 -32.48
C GLU A 143 4.34 28.10 -32.85
N ALA A 144 5.44 27.99 -32.10
CA ALA A 144 6.67 28.73 -32.40
C ALA A 144 7.24 28.35 -33.78
N TYR A 145 7.22 27.05 -34.12
CA TYR A 145 7.62 26.57 -35.44
C TYR A 145 6.68 27.06 -36.55
N ALA A 146 5.36 27.02 -36.35
CA ALA A 146 4.38 27.52 -37.31
C ALA A 146 4.51 29.04 -37.53
N GLY A 147 4.76 29.80 -36.47
CA GLY A 147 4.96 31.25 -36.51
C GLY A 147 6.22 31.69 -37.27
N MET A 148 7.25 30.85 -37.34
CA MET A 148 8.45 31.11 -38.16
C MET A 148 8.21 30.98 -39.68
N GLY A 149 7.15 30.29 -40.10
CA GLY A 149 6.82 30.03 -41.51
C GLY A 149 5.83 31.00 -42.15
N SER A 150 5.13 31.83 -41.36
CA SER A 150 4.05 32.69 -41.86
C SER A 150 4.51 34.14 -42.06
N LEU A 151 5.00 34.44 -43.27
CA LEU A 151 5.11 35.79 -43.83
C LEU A 151 4.01 35.96 -44.88
N GLY A 152 2.75 36.08 -44.46
CA GLY A 152 1.67 36.33 -45.41
C GLY A 152 0.26 36.25 -44.84
N ASP A 153 -0.40 37.41 -44.90
CA ASP A 153 -1.84 37.65 -44.98
C ASP A 153 -2.70 37.70 -43.69
N GLU A 154 -3.50 38.76 -43.64
CA GLU A 154 -4.22 39.33 -42.50
C GLU A 154 -5.71 38.98 -42.54
N THR A 155 -6.12 38.03 -41.70
CA THR A 155 -7.36 38.14 -40.91
C THR A 155 -7.09 37.45 -39.58
N ARG A 156 -6.89 38.26 -38.55
CA ARG A 156 -6.42 37.83 -37.24
C ARG A 156 -7.61 37.58 -36.33
N GLU A 157 -7.96 36.32 -36.14
CA GLU A 157 -8.97 35.91 -35.16
C GLU A 157 -8.35 35.89 -33.77
N GLU A 158 -8.97 36.60 -32.84
CA GLU A 158 -8.58 36.66 -31.43
C GLU A 158 -9.53 35.78 -30.61
N TYR A 159 -8.95 34.90 -29.80
CA TYR A 159 -9.67 33.96 -28.97
C TYR A 159 -9.48 34.33 -27.50
N GLY A 160 -10.55 34.73 -26.83
CA GLY A 160 -10.52 35.08 -25.40
C GLY A 160 -10.81 33.89 -24.50
N THR A 161 -10.19 33.87 -23.31
CA THR A 161 -10.47 32.90 -22.25
C THR A 161 -11.25 33.53 -21.10
N GLU A 162 -11.77 32.71 -20.18
CA GLU A 162 -12.51 33.17 -18.99
C GLU A 162 -11.64 34.00 -18.03
N SER A 163 -10.31 33.85 -18.11
CA SER A 163 -9.32 34.66 -17.39
C SER A 163 -9.12 36.06 -18.00
N GLY A 164 -9.71 36.34 -19.17
CA GLY A 164 -9.56 37.60 -19.90
C GLY A 164 -8.28 37.70 -20.74
N VAL A 165 -7.52 36.60 -20.86
CA VAL A 165 -6.34 36.51 -21.73
C VAL A 165 -6.80 36.32 -23.18
N VAL A 166 -6.12 36.99 -24.11
CA VAL A 166 -6.44 36.93 -25.54
C VAL A 166 -5.31 36.20 -26.28
N HIS A 167 -5.68 35.12 -26.96
CA HIS A 167 -4.79 34.31 -27.78
C HIS A 167 -5.01 34.56 -29.26
N ARG A 168 -3.95 34.31 -30.04
CA ARG A 168 -3.96 34.49 -31.50
C ARG A 168 -4.34 33.21 -32.26
N SER A 169 -4.62 32.15 -31.51
CA SER A 169 -4.90 30.80 -31.99
C SER A 169 -5.82 30.11 -31.00
N TRP A 170 -6.61 29.15 -31.48
CA TRP A 170 -7.35 28.24 -30.62
C TRP A 170 -6.40 27.34 -29.80
N ASP A 171 -5.27 26.95 -30.38
CA ASP A 171 -4.24 26.16 -29.69
C ASP A 171 -3.70 26.92 -28.45
N GLY A 172 -3.56 28.24 -28.52
CA GLY A 172 -3.22 29.10 -27.38
C GLY A 172 -4.22 29.02 -26.22
N VAL A 173 -5.51 29.02 -26.54
CA VAL A 173 -6.60 28.85 -25.56
C VAL A 173 -6.56 27.45 -24.93
N VAL A 174 -6.35 26.42 -25.73
CA VAL A 174 -6.26 25.03 -25.25
C VAL A 174 -5.06 24.87 -24.31
N MET A 175 -3.89 25.44 -24.66
CA MET A 175 -2.71 25.37 -23.82
C MET A 175 -2.88 26.10 -22.48
N GLU A 176 -3.45 27.31 -22.46
CA GLU A 176 -3.71 28.02 -21.20
C GLU A 176 -4.62 27.19 -20.28
N ARG A 177 -5.64 26.54 -20.86
CA ARG A 177 -6.52 25.64 -20.13
C ARG A 177 -5.77 24.41 -19.60
N GLU A 178 -4.98 23.73 -20.43
CA GLU A 178 -4.17 22.58 -20.01
C GLU A 178 -3.18 22.96 -18.89
N GLU A 179 -2.58 24.15 -18.95
CA GLU A 179 -1.66 24.65 -17.92
C GLU A 179 -2.37 24.94 -16.60
N THR A 180 -3.54 25.57 -16.66
CA THR A 180 -4.38 25.85 -15.49
C THR A 180 -4.87 24.56 -14.84
N GLU A 181 -5.36 23.62 -15.65
CA GLU A 181 -5.78 22.29 -15.18
C GLU A 181 -4.59 21.52 -14.57
N ALA A 182 -3.41 21.58 -15.20
CA ALA A 182 -2.20 20.96 -14.66
C ALA A 182 -1.76 21.58 -13.33
N GLU A 183 -1.87 22.89 -13.15
CA GLU A 183 -1.55 23.56 -11.89
C GLU A 183 -2.53 23.15 -10.78
N ALA A 184 -3.84 23.14 -11.06
CA ALA A 184 -4.85 22.68 -10.11
C ALA A 184 -4.64 21.22 -9.68
N LEU A 185 -4.26 20.33 -10.62
CA LEU A 185 -3.96 18.93 -10.31
C LEU A 185 -2.68 18.79 -9.48
N ARG A 186 -1.64 19.62 -9.71
CA ARG A 186 -0.43 19.63 -8.85
C ARG A 186 -0.75 20.08 -7.44
N GLU A 187 -1.58 21.11 -7.30
CA GLU A 187 -2.00 21.59 -5.99
C GLU A 187 -2.78 20.51 -5.24
N ALA A 188 -3.73 19.85 -5.92
CA ALA A 188 -4.48 18.74 -5.33
C ALA A 188 -3.59 17.53 -4.98
N ALA A 189 -2.61 17.20 -5.82
CA ALA A 189 -1.62 16.14 -5.54
C ALA A 189 -0.72 16.48 -4.34
N GLY A 190 -0.41 17.77 -4.17
CA GLY A 190 0.39 18.31 -3.08
C GLY A 190 -0.42 18.79 -1.88
N ASP A 191 -1.72 18.43 -1.78
CA ASP A 191 -2.61 18.93 -0.73
C ASP A 191 -2.01 18.62 0.66
N ALA A 192 -1.70 19.69 1.39
CA ALA A 192 -1.11 19.61 2.72
C ALA A 192 -1.97 18.81 3.71
N HIS A 193 -3.28 18.77 3.50
CA HIS A 193 -4.20 17.95 4.30
C HIS A 193 -3.98 16.46 4.06
N VAL A 194 -3.85 16.03 2.79
CA VAL A 194 -3.55 14.64 2.43
C VAL A 194 -2.20 14.21 3.04
N GLY A 195 -1.18 15.04 2.89
CA GLY A 195 0.13 14.80 3.50
C GLY A 195 0.10 14.72 5.03
N ALA A 196 -0.68 15.59 5.68
CA ALA A 196 -0.84 15.58 7.14
C ALA A 196 -1.58 14.33 7.65
N GLU A 197 -2.65 13.90 6.96
CA GLU A 197 -3.39 12.69 7.32
C GLU A 197 -2.54 11.43 7.10
N MET A 198 -1.78 11.33 6.00
CA MET A 198 -0.82 10.24 5.81
C MET A 198 0.22 10.19 6.94
N THR A 199 0.81 11.33 7.31
CA THR A 199 1.78 11.44 8.41
C THR A 199 1.16 10.99 9.74
N ARG A 200 -0.08 11.39 10.01
CA ARG A 200 -0.81 11.00 11.24
C ARG A 200 -1.04 9.48 11.29
N MET A 201 -1.43 8.87 10.17
CA MET A 201 -1.65 7.43 10.08
C MET A 201 -0.33 6.65 10.21
N GLU A 202 0.76 7.16 9.64
CA GLU A 202 2.10 6.58 9.80
C GLU A 202 2.58 6.64 11.25
N ALA A 203 2.37 7.76 11.94
CA ALA A 203 2.68 7.89 13.36
C ALA A 203 1.89 6.88 14.19
N LYS A 204 0.59 6.74 13.92
CA LYS A 204 -0.26 5.76 14.59
C LYS A 204 0.21 4.31 14.34
N TRP A 205 0.67 4.00 13.13
CA TRP A 205 1.27 2.70 12.83
C TRP A 205 2.60 2.48 13.56
N ALA A 206 3.44 3.51 13.66
CA ALA A 206 4.72 3.44 14.37
C ALA A 206 4.55 3.19 15.88
N GLU A 207 3.43 3.59 16.49
CA GLU A 207 3.13 3.27 17.89
C GLU A 207 2.95 1.77 18.13
N VAL A 208 2.52 1.01 17.11
CA VAL A 208 2.28 -0.44 17.21
C VAL A 208 3.38 -1.32 16.61
N GLU A 209 4.39 -0.72 15.99
CA GLU A 209 5.61 -1.37 15.49
C GLU A 209 6.81 -1.19 16.43
#